data_AF-I6CHA6-F1
#
_entry.id   AF-I6CHA6-F1
#
_cell.length_a   1.000
_cell.length_b   1.000
_cell.length_c   1.000
_cell.angle_alpha   90.00
_cell.angle_beta   90.00
_cell.angle_gamma   90.00
#
_symmetry.space_group_name_H-M   'P 1'
#
loop_
_entity.id
_entity.type
_entity.pdbx_description
1 polymer ?
#
loop_
_entity_poly.entity_id
_entity_poly.type
_entity_poly.pdbx_seq_one_letter_code
_entity_poly.pdbx_strand_id
1 'polypeptide(L)'
;MNYTLFLVGLFIIAAGLGCLETATTPFVTVLGPESSGHFRLNLAQTFNSFGAIIAVVFGQSLILSNVPHQSQDVLDKMSPEQLSAYKHSLVLSVQTPYMIIVAIVLLVALLIMLTKFPALQSDNHSDAKQGSFSASLSRLARIRHWRWAVLAQFCYVGAQTACWSYLIRYAVEEIPGMTAGFAANYLTGTMVCFFIGRFTGTWLISRFAPHKVLAAYALIAMALCLISAFAGGHVGLIALTLCSAFMSI
;
A
#
# COMPACT_ATOMS: atom_id res chain seq x y z
N MET A 1 10.22 18.88 21.94
CA MET A 1 9.32 18.17 21.01
C MET A 1 8.24 17.47 21.82
N ASN A 2 6.95 17.70 21.54
CA ASN A 2 5.86 17.12 22.32
C ASN A 2 5.36 15.83 21.64
N TYR A 3 5.56 14.69 22.30
CA TYR A 3 5.12 13.38 21.80
C TYR A 3 3.60 13.33 21.59
N THR A 4 2.83 13.92 22.50
CA THR A 4 1.36 13.95 22.40
C THR A 4 0.90 14.68 21.15
N LEU A 5 1.55 15.78 20.77
CA LEU A 5 1.23 16.50 19.54
C LEU A 5 1.52 15.65 18.29
N PHE A 6 2.65 14.95 18.27
CA PHE A 6 2.99 14.00 17.20
C PHE A 6 1.96 12.87 17.12
N LEU A 7 1.56 12.29 18.27
CA LEU A 7 0.59 11.21 18.33
C LEU A 7 -0.78 11.65 17.81
N VAL A 8 -1.27 12.83 18.21
CA VAL A 8 -2.53 13.40 17.68
C VAL A 8 -2.44 13.57 16.17
N GLY A 9 -1.33 14.11 15.66
CA GLY A 9 -1.10 14.23 14.21
C GLY A 9 -1.12 12.88 13.49
N LEU A 10 -0.51 11.84 14.09
CA LEU A 10 -0.52 10.48 13.55
C LEU A 10 -1.94 9.90 13.45
N PHE A 11 -2.79 10.11 14.48
CA PHE A 11 -4.20 9.70 14.44
C PHE A 11 -4.99 10.45 13.36
N ILE A 12 -4.73 11.74 13.16
CA ILE A 12 -5.37 12.54 12.09
C ILE A 12 -4.98 11.98 10.72
N ILE A 13 -3.70 11.68 10.49
CA ILE A 13 -3.22 11.07 9.23
C ILE A 13 -3.87 9.70 9.03
N ALA A 14 -3.93 8.86 10.07
CA ALA A 14 -4.55 7.54 10.00
C ALA A 14 -6.04 7.61 9.63
N ALA A 15 -6.79 8.53 10.23
CA ALA A 15 -8.19 8.78 9.87
C ALA A 15 -8.32 9.27 8.41
N GLY A 16 -7.42 10.14 7.96
CA GLY A 16 -7.37 10.62 6.58
C GLY A 16 -7.13 9.49 5.58
N LEU A 17 -6.19 8.58 5.86
CA LEU A 17 -5.92 7.41 5.02
C LEU A 17 -7.15 6.49 4.93
N GLY A 18 -7.79 6.17 6.05
CA GLY A 18 -9.02 5.36 6.06
C GLY A 18 -10.18 6.02 5.30
N CYS A 19 -10.33 7.34 5.43
CA CYS A 19 -11.32 8.11 4.69
C CYS A 19 -11.05 8.06 3.17
N LEU A 20 -9.81 8.31 2.75
CA LEU A 20 -9.44 8.29 1.34
C LEU A 20 -9.61 6.90 0.72
N GLU A 21 -9.20 5.82 1.41
CA GLU A 21 -9.36 4.45 0.90
C GLU A 21 -10.83 4.07 0.70
N THR A 22 -11.69 4.44 1.65
CA THR A 22 -13.13 4.14 1.59
C THR A 22 -13.89 5.02 0.60
N ALA A 23 -13.40 6.23 0.30
CA ALA A 23 -14.02 7.14 -0.66
C ALA A 23 -13.52 6.94 -2.11
N THR A 24 -12.20 6.85 -2.31
CA THR A 24 -11.59 6.90 -3.65
C THR A 24 -11.79 5.61 -4.44
N THR A 25 -11.65 4.45 -3.80
CA THR A 25 -11.81 3.15 -4.45
C THR A 25 -13.19 2.99 -5.11
N PRO A 26 -14.33 3.16 -4.39
CA PRO A 26 -15.65 3.07 -5.02
C PRO A 26 -15.86 4.20 -6.03
N PHE A 27 -15.39 5.42 -5.74
CA PHE A 27 -15.54 6.55 -6.65
C PHE A 27 -14.93 6.27 -8.04
N VAL A 28 -13.69 5.76 -8.10
CA VAL A 28 -13.04 5.41 -9.37
C VAL A 28 -13.78 4.28 -10.10
N THR A 29 -14.32 3.30 -9.37
CA THR A 29 -15.10 2.21 -9.99
C THR A 29 -16.41 2.68 -10.58
N VAL A 30 -17.06 3.70 -10.02
CA VAL A 30 -18.36 4.22 -10.50
C VAL A 30 -18.21 5.41 -11.45
N LEU A 31 -17.00 5.97 -11.60
CA LEU A 31 -16.69 7.08 -12.51
C LEU A 31 -16.68 6.65 -13.99
N GLY A 32 -17.85 6.30 -14.53
CA GLY A 32 -18.05 5.88 -15.93
C GLY A 32 -18.88 4.58 -16.04
N PRO A 33 -18.81 3.88 -17.19
CA PRO A 33 -19.57 2.63 -17.39
C PRO A 33 -19.18 1.53 -16.40
N GLU A 34 -20.17 0.74 -15.95
CA GLU A 34 -20.00 -0.35 -14.97
C GLU A 34 -19.01 -1.42 -15.44
N SER A 35 -19.08 -1.81 -16.72
CA SER A 35 -18.24 -2.87 -17.30
C SER A 35 -16.74 -2.58 -17.24
N SER A 36 -16.34 -1.30 -17.25
CA SER A 36 -14.94 -0.87 -17.18
C SER A 36 -14.53 -0.38 -15.79
N GLY A 37 -15.39 -0.49 -14.77
CA GLY A 37 -15.09 -0.07 -13.39
C GLY A 37 -13.87 -0.79 -12.80
N HIS A 38 -13.77 -2.11 -13.00
CA HIS A 38 -12.61 -2.90 -12.55
C HIS A 38 -11.31 -2.47 -13.21
N PHE A 39 -11.34 -2.16 -14.51
CA PHE A 39 -10.16 -1.69 -15.24
C PHE A 39 -9.74 -0.29 -14.79
N ARG A 40 -10.67 0.65 -14.61
CA ARG A 40 -10.38 2.01 -14.11
C ARG A 40 -9.70 1.96 -12.75
N LEU A 41 -10.23 1.16 -11.83
CA LEU A 41 -9.64 0.98 -10.50
C LEU A 41 -8.23 0.41 -10.60
N ASN A 42 -8.05 -0.66 -11.37
CA ASN A 42 -6.74 -1.29 -11.54
C ASN A 42 -5.72 -0.34 -12.17
N LEU A 43 -6.11 0.44 -13.19
CA LEU A 43 -5.25 1.44 -13.80
C LEU A 43 -4.86 2.56 -12.81
N ALA A 44 -5.82 3.10 -12.05
CA ALA A 44 -5.53 4.09 -11.02
C ALA A 44 -4.58 3.53 -9.95
N GLN A 45 -4.78 2.27 -9.55
CA GLN A 45 -3.90 1.56 -8.62
C GLN A 45 -2.52 1.24 -9.21
N THR A 46 -2.38 1.10 -10.53
CA THR A 46 -1.07 1.03 -11.21
C THR A 46 -0.32 2.36 -11.06
N PHE A 47 -0.99 3.50 -11.21
CA PHE A 47 -0.38 4.82 -10.95
C PHE A 47 0.02 5.00 -9.48
N ASN A 48 -0.77 4.46 -8.54
CA ASN A 48 -0.41 4.43 -7.12
C ASN A 48 0.92 3.65 -6.92
N SER A 49 1.01 2.43 -7.45
CA SER A 49 2.24 1.63 -7.39
C SER A 49 3.43 2.30 -8.08
N PHE A 50 3.20 2.97 -9.21
CA PHE A 50 4.24 3.74 -9.90
C PHE A 50 4.73 4.91 -9.04
N GLY A 51 3.81 5.67 -8.45
CA GLY A 51 4.13 6.75 -7.51
C GLY A 51 4.95 6.27 -6.32
N ALA A 52 4.62 5.10 -5.77
CA ALA A 52 5.39 4.48 -4.69
C ALA A 52 6.83 4.14 -5.12
N ILE A 53 7.03 3.61 -6.34
CA ILE A 53 8.37 3.34 -6.88
C ILE A 53 9.17 4.65 -7.03
N ILE A 54 8.56 5.69 -7.61
CA ILE A 54 9.19 7.01 -7.74
C ILE A 54 9.56 7.57 -6.36
N ALA A 55 8.66 7.45 -5.38
CA ALA A 55 8.91 7.89 -4.02
C ALA A 55 10.08 7.13 -3.36
N VAL A 56 10.21 5.82 -3.59
CA VAL A 56 11.35 5.05 -3.06
C VAL A 56 12.65 5.44 -3.78
N VAL A 57 12.68 5.43 -5.10
CA VAL A 57 13.91 5.69 -5.90
C VAL A 57 14.44 7.10 -5.66
N PHE A 58 13.57 8.10 -5.75
CA PHE A 58 13.97 9.50 -5.60
C PHE A 58 13.94 9.96 -4.15
N GLY A 59 12.95 9.54 -3.36
CA GLY A 59 12.82 9.94 -1.96
C GLY A 59 13.94 9.36 -1.09
N GLN A 60 14.35 8.11 -1.29
CA GLN A 60 15.43 7.52 -0.50
C GLN A 60 16.75 8.28 -0.71
N SER A 61 17.11 8.58 -1.96
CA SER A 61 18.36 9.27 -2.29
C SER A 61 18.34 10.75 -1.90
N LEU A 62 17.21 11.45 -2.11
CA LEU A 62 17.11 12.89 -1.84
C LEU A 62 16.87 13.22 -0.36
N ILE A 63 16.13 12.37 0.37
CA ILE A 63 15.77 12.63 1.76
C ILE A 63 16.83 12.02 2.70
N LEU A 64 17.18 10.74 2.56
CA LEU A 64 18.03 10.06 3.55
C LEU A 64 19.50 10.48 3.49
N SER A 65 19.96 11.08 2.39
CA SER A 65 21.32 11.64 2.29
C SER A 65 21.53 12.85 3.21
N ASN A 66 20.45 13.54 3.59
CA ASN A 66 20.48 14.72 4.46
C ASN A 66 20.17 14.39 5.93
N VAL A 67 19.92 13.11 6.25
CA VAL A 67 19.64 12.65 7.61
C VAL A 67 20.95 12.27 8.30
N PRO A 68 21.25 12.81 9.50
CA PRO A 68 22.46 12.45 10.24
C PRO A 68 22.44 10.97 10.68
N HIS A 69 23.25 10.13 10.04
CA HIS A 69 23.39 8.71 10.41
C HIS A 69 24.40 8.57 11.55
N GLN A 70 23.94 8.08 12.70
CA GLN A 70 24.80 7.71 13.83
C GLN A 70 24.44 6.30 14.29
N SER A 71 25.45 5.50 14.62
CA SER A 71 25.21 4.17 15.17
C SER A 71 24.67 4.29 16.60
N GLN A 72 23.87 3.31 17.02
CA GLN A 72 23.30 3.30 18.36
C GLN A 72 24.39 3.36 19.45
N ASP A 73 25.53 2.70 19.24
CA ASP A 73 26.68 2.72 20.14
C ASP A 73 27.27 4.13 20.35
N VAL A 74 27.22 5.00 19.33
CA VAL A 74 27.63 6.40 19.47
C VAL A 74 26.57 7.18 20.23
N LEU A 75 25.28 6.97 19.92
CA LEU A 75 24.16 7.66 20.58
C LEU A 75 24.10 7.36 22.07
N ASP A 76 24.41 6.13 22.47
CA ASP A 76 24.41 5.70 23.87
C ASP A 76 25.58 6.32 24.68
N LYS A 77 26.65 6.76 23.99
CA LYS A 77 27.83 7.42 24.57
C LYS A 77 27.73 8.94 24.58
N MET A 78 26.70 9.53 23.96
CA MET A 78 26.52 10.98 23.91
C MET A 78 26.06 11.55 25.26
N SER A 79 26.52 12.75 25.61
CA SER A 79 25.95 13.50 26.73
C SER A 79 24.48 13.86 26.47
N PRO A 80 23.67 14.12 27.51
CA PRO A 80 22.27 14.53 27.35
C PRO A 80 22.10 15.75 26.41
N GLU A 81 23.03 16.70 26.46
CA GLU A 81 23.04 17.90 25.62
C GLU A 81 23.34 17.57 24.16
N GLN A 82 24.33 16.70 23.92
CA GLN A 82 24.68 16.22 22.58
C GLN A 82 23.54 15.42 21.95
N LEU A 83 22.88 14.56 22.75
CA LEU A 83 21.74 13.78 22.29
C LEU A 83 20.53 14.67 21.95
N SER A 84 20.29 15.72 22.74
CA SER A 84 19.25 16.71 22.45
C SER A 84 19.52 17.45 21.13
N ALA A 85 20.76 17.91 20.92
CA ALA A 85 21.18 18.56 19.68
C ALA A 85 21.06 17.63 18.46
N TYR A 86 21.44 16.36 18.60
CA TYR A 86 21.30 15.35 17.55
C TYR A 86 19.83 15.09 17.20
N LYS A 87 18.95 14.91 18.19
CA LYS A 87 17.51 14.74 17.93
C LYS A 87 16.91 15.97 17.25
N HIS A 88 17.34 17.17 17.62
CA HIS A 88 16.88 18.40 16.99
C HIS A 88 17.31 18.51 15.53
N SER A 89 18.57 18.16 15.21
CA SER A 89 19.04 18.16 13.83
C SER A 89 18.30 17.15 12.95
N LEU A 90 17.97 15.98 13.49
CA LEU A 90 17.18 14.95 12.79
C LEU A 90 15.80 15.49 12.37
N VAL A 91 15.11 16.22 13.25
CA VAL A 91 13.81 16.83 12.93
C VAL A 91 13.95 17.90 11.86
N LEU A 92 14.96 18.75 11.95
CA LEU A 92 15.19 19.80 10.94
C LEU A 92 15.40 19.19 9.54
N SER A 93 16.12 18.06 9.43
CA SER A 93 16.33 17.37 8.16
C SER A 93 15.03 16.86 7.52
N VAL A 94 14.01 16.50 8.31
CA VAL A 94 12.73 15.99 7.78
C VAL A 94 11.66 17.06 7.58
N GLN A 95 11.77 18.23 8.23
CA GLN A 95 10.77 19.29 8.13
C GLN A 95 10.54 19.76 6.69
N THR A 96 11.61 20.00 5.93
CA THR A 96 11.50 20.48 4.53
C THR A 96 10.82 19.45 3.62
N PRO A 97 11.22 18.16 3.59
CA PRO A 97 10.48 17.13 2.87
C PRO A 97 9.00 17.03 3.28
N TYR A 98 8.69 17.13 4.58
CA TYR A 98 7.31 17.11 5.07
C TYR A 98 6.48 18.30 4.57
N MET A 99 7.07 19.50 4.51
CA MET A 99 6.40 20.67 3.92
C MET A 99 6.07 20.46 2.44
N ILE A 100 6.95 19.81 1.67
CA ILE A 100 6.69 19.45 0.27
C ILE A 100 5.53 18.45 0.17
N ILE A 101 5.49 17.43 1.04
CA ILE A 101 4.39 16.46 1.09
C ILE A 101 3.06 17.18 1.36
N VAL A 102 3.02 18.07 2.35
CA VAL A 102 1.81 18.86 2.66
C VAL A 102 1.40 19.73 1.47
N ALA A 103 2.35 20.40 0.81
CA ALA A 103 2.06 21.20 -0.38
C ALA A 103 1.45 20.37 -1.53
N ILE A 104 1.96 19.16 -1.77
CA ILE A 104 1.40 18.24 -2.77
C ILE A 104 -0.01 17.81 -2.38
N VAL A 105 -0.25 17.47 -1.11
CA VAL A 105 -1.60 17.08 -0.63
C VAL A 105 -2.59 18.23 -0.81
N LEU A 106 -2.20 19.46 -0.48
CA LEU A 106 -3.04 20.65 -0.67
C LEU A 106 -3.29 20.95 -2.16
N LEU A 107 -2.28 20.77 -3.00
CA LEU A 107 -2.43 20.91 -4.45
C LEU A 107 -3.44 19.91 -5.01
N VAL A 108 -3.36 18.63 -4.61
CA VAL A 108 -4.31 17.60 -5.02
C VAL A 108 -5.71 17.92 -4.52
N ALA A 109 -5.86 18.34 -3.27
CA ALA A 109 -7.14 18.77 -2.72
C ALA A 109 -7.74 19.94 -3.52
N LEU A 110 -6.92 20.93 -3.89
CA LEU A 110 -7.33 22.05 -4.73
C LEU A 110 -7.76 21.58 -6.13
N LEU A 111 -7.01 20.70 -6.77
CA LEU A 111 -7.37 20.15 -8.09
C LEU A 111 -8.70 19.41 -8.05
N ILE A 112 -8.97 18.66 -6.98
CA ILE A 112 -10.28 17.99 -6.78
C ILE A 112 -11.39 19.01 -6.60
N MET A 113 -11.19 20.09 -5.81
CA MET A 113 -12.19 21.15 -5.64
C MET A 113 -12.51 21.90 -6.95
N LEU A 114 -11.52 22.06 -7.83
CA LEU A 114 -11.69 22.74 -9.12
C LEU A 114 -12.29 21.82 -10.19
N THR A 115 -12.20 20.51 -10.04
CA THR A 115 -12.69 19.54 -11.03
C THR A 115 -14.16 19.23 -10.81
N LYS A 116 -15.00 19.50 -11.82
CA LYS A 116 -16.42 19.12 -11.79
C LYS A 116 -16.58 17.68 -12.27
N PHE A 117 -17.16 16.83 -11.42
CA PHE A 117 -17.46 15.44 -11.74
C PHE A 117 -18.90 15.27 -12.24
N PRO A 118 -19.16 14.27 -13.11
CA PRO A 118 -20.53 13.94 -13.54
C PRO A 118 -21.35 13.38 -12.37
N ALA A 119 -22.68 13.55 -12.43
CA ALA A 119 -23.58 12.99 -11.44
C ALA A 119 -23.54 11.45 -11.46
N LEU A 120 -23.46 10.83 -10.29
CA LEU A 120 -23.40 9.38 -10.13
C LEU A 120 -24.68 8.88 -9.48
N GLN A 121 -25.27 7.79 -10.00
CA GLN A 121 -26.50 7.23 -9.45
C GLN A 121 -26.35 6.76 -7.99
N SER A 122 -25.14 6.30 -7.62
CA SER A 122 -24.79 5.92 -6.25
C SER A 122 -24.75 7.09 -5.26
N ASP A 123 -24.81 8.33 -5.74
CA ASP A 123 -24.70 9.58 -4.97
C ASP A 123 -26.06 10.31 -4.85
N ASN A 124 -27.15 9.67 -5.30
CA ASN A 124 -28.49 10.24 -5.22
C ASN A 124 -29.06 10.12 -3.79
N HIS A 125 -29.43 11.25 -3.19
CA HIS A 125 -30.04 11.32 -1.85
C HIS A 125 -31.58 11.17 -1.84
N SER A 126 -32.18 10.50 -2.84
CA SER A 126 -33.64 10.44 -3.01
C SER A 126 -34.39 9.55 -2.00
N ASP A 127 -33.69 8.70 -1.25
CA ASP A 127 -34.31 7.64 -0.42
C ASP A 127 -34.25 7.92 1.10
N ALA A 128 -35.09 8.82 1.60
CA ALA A 128 -35.10 9.23 3.01
C ALA A 128 -35.39 8.10 4.04
N LYS A 129 -36.05 7.00 3.64
CA LYS A 129 -36.34 5.85 4.53
C LYS A 129 -35.50 4.59 4.25
N GLN A 130 -35.02 4.39 3.02
CA GLN A 130 -34.19 3.25 2.64
C GLN A 130 -32.68 3.57 2.70
N GLY A 131 -32.30 4.83 2.94
CA GLY A 131 -30.92 5.27 3.18
C GLY A 131 -30.42 5.05 4.62
N SER A 132 -31.23 4.49 5.53
CA SER A 132 -30.77 4.20 6.90
C SER A 132 -29.62 3.18 6.89
N PHE A 133 -28.59 3.45 7.70
CA PHE A 133 -27.39 2.59 7.80
C PHE A 133 -27.74 1.12 8.06
N SER A 134 -28.68 0.84 8.98
CA SER A 134 -29.13 -0.51 9.32
C SER A 134 -29.85 -1.21 8.14
N ALA A 135 -30.63 -0.45 7.36
CA ALA A 135 -31.28 -0.96 6.15
C ALA A 135 -30.27 -1.28 5.05
N SER A 136 -29.22 -0.49 4.89
CA SER A 136 -28.12 -0.78 3.96
C SER A 136 -27.28 -1.97 4.41
N LEU A 137 -26.94 -2.07 5.70
CA LEU A 137 -26.16 -3.19 6.23
C LEU A 137 -26.89 -4.53 6.08
N SER A 138 -28.18 -4.57 6.40
CA SER A 138 -29.00 -5.79 6.25
C SER A 138 -29.15 -6.22 4.78
N ARG A 139 -29.22 -5.27 3.84
CA ARG A 139 -29.17 -5.56 2.40
C ARG A 139 -27.81 -6.12 1.98
N LEU A 140 -26.71 -5.47 2.37
CA LEU A 140 -25.34 -5.91 2.06
C LEU A 140 -25.06 -7.31 2.60
N ALA A 141 -25.48 -7.62 3.83
CA ALA A 141 -25.34 -8.94 4.43
C ALA A 141 -26.07 -10.06 3.65
N ARG A 142 -27.09 -9.71 2.86
CA ARG A 142 -27.80 -10.66 1.99
C ARG A 142 -27.08 -10.89 0.66
N ILE A 143 -26.20 -9.97 0.25
CA ILE A 143 -25.44 -10.06 -0.99
C ILE A 143 -24.26 -11.02 -0.80
N ARG A 144 -24.40 -12.23 -1.33
CA ARG A 144 -23.42 -13.31 -1.14
C ARG A 144 -22.02 -12.95 -1.66
N HIS A 145 -21.91 -12.39 -2.87
CA HIS A 145 -20.61 -12.03 -3.44
C HIS A 145 -19.91 -10.92 -2.65
N TRP A 146 -20.65 -9.98 -2.04
CA TRP A 146 -20.09 -8.94 -1.17
C TRP A 146 -19.47 -9.55 0.09
N ARG A 147 -20.18 -10.47 0.76
CA ARG A 147 -19.65 -11.17 1.94
C ARG A 147 -18.36 -11.94 1.63
N TRP A 148 -18.33 -12.64 0.49
CA TRP A 148 -17.13 -13.35 0.05
C TRP A 148 -16.00 -12.40 -0.34
N ALA A 149 -16.30 -11.25 -0.95
CA ALA A 149 -15.29 -10.22 -1.25
C ALA A 149 -14.69 -9.63 0.04
N VAL A 150 -15.48 -9.40 1.09
CA VAL A 150 -14.97 -8.94 2.39
C VAL A 150 -14.01 -9.96 3.00
N LEU A 151 -14.38 -11.24 3.00
CA LEU A 151 -13.50 -12.31 3.48
C LEU A 151 -12.23 -12.42 2.62
N ALA A 152 -12.37 -12.35 1.29
CA ALA A 152 -11.23 -12.39 0.37
C ALA A 152 -10.26 -11.23 0.63
N GLN A 153 -10.76 -10.03 0.86
CA GLN A 153 -9.93 -8.86 1.16
C GLN A 153 -9.22 -8.99 2.51
N PHE A 154 -9.91 -9.53 3.52
CA PHE A 154 -9.28 -9.84 4.82
C PHE A 154 -8.12 -10.83 4.66
N CYS A 155 -8.34 -11.94 3.93
CA CYS A 155 -7.29 -12.92 3.65
C CYS A 155 -6.16 -12.32 2.82
N TYR A 156 -6.48 -11.48 1.85
CA TYR A 156 -5.50 -10.81 0.98
C TYR A 156 -4.56 -9.90 1.77
N VAL A 157 -5.09 -9.00 2.61
CA VAL A 157 -4.25 -8.09 3.42
C VAL A 157 -3.39 -8.90 4.41
N GLY A 158 -3.95 -9.95 5.00
CA GLY A 158 -3.20 -10.87 5.86
C GLY A 158 -2.05 -11.57 5.12
N ALA A 159 -2.31 -12.11 3.94
CA ALA A 159 -1.30 -12.78 3.11
C ALA A 159 -0.22 -11.81 2.64
N GLN A 160 -0.60 -10.63 2.13
CA GLN A 160 0.34 -9.62 1.65
C GLN A 160 1.27 -9.14 2.76
N THR A 161 0.69 -8.75 3.91
CA THR A 161 1.47 -8.29 5.06
C THR A 161 2.35 -9.41 5.63
N ALA A 162 1.88 -10.66 5.67
CA ALA A 162 2.70 -11.79 6.09
C ALA A 162 3.90 -12.01 5.16
N CYS A 163 3.68 -12.06 3.84
CA CYS A 163 4.75 -12.26 2.87
C CYS A 163 5.84 -11.19 2.99
N TRP A 164 5.46 -9.90 3.06
CA TRP A 164 6.43 -8.82 3.15
C TRP A 164 7.11 -8.73 4.52
N SER A 165 6.36 -8.94 5.61
CA SER A 165 6.91 -8.85 6.96
C SER A 165 7.91 -9.96 7.29
N TYR A 166 7.66 -11.16 6.76
CA TYR A 166 8.54 -12.31 7.00
C TYR A 166 9.64 -12.47 5.95
N LEU A 167 9.60 -11.76 4.82
CA LEU A 167 10.59 -11.92 3.73
C LEU A 167 12.04 -11.75 4.19
N ILE A 168 12.36 -10.68 4.93
CA ILE A 168 13.73 -10.44 5.39
C ILE A 168 14.16 -11.51 6.39
N ARG A 169 13.27 -11.90 7.31
CA ARG A 169 13.54 -12.94 8.30
C ARG A 169 13.78 -14.28 7.63
N TYR A 170 12.91 -14.66 6.70
CA TYR A 170 13.05 -15.84 5.86
C TYR A 170 14.39 -15.84 5.13
N ALA A 171 14.78 -14.74 4.48
CA ALA A 171 16.04 -14.65 3.75
C ALA A 171 17.27 -14.88 4.66
N VAL A 172 17.26 -14.28 5.86
CA VAL A 172 18.38 -14.40 6.82
C VAL A 172 18.46 -15.79 7.44
N GLU A 173 17.33 -16.43 7.68
CA GLU A 173 17.25 -17.76 8.30
C GLU A 173 17.57 -18.89 7.30
N GLU A 174 17.09 -18.79 6.06
CA GLU A 174 17.22 -19.85 5.07
C GLU A 174 18.50 -19.80 4.22
N ILE A 175 19.17 -18.65 4.15
CA ILE A 175 20.38 -18.50 3.33
C ILE A 175 21.59 -18.22 4.22
N PRO A 176 22.54 -19.15 4.34
CA PRO A 176 23.75 -18.95 5.13
C PRO A 176 24.53 -17.73 4.64
N GLY A 177 24.86 -16.82 5.55
CA GLY A 177 25.60 -15.59 5.25
C GLY A 177 24.75 -14.44 4.67
N MET A 178 23.43 -14.61 4.57
CA MET A 178 22.53 -13.53 4.18
C MET A 178 22.44 -12.47 5.29
N THR A 179 22.78 -11.23 4.95
CA THR A 179 22.61 -10.09 5.87
C THR A 179 21.25 -9.45 5.70
N ALA A 180 20.69 -8.89 6.76
CA ALA A 180 19.42 -8.16 6.69
C ALA A 180 19.48 -6.98 5.69
N GLY A 181 20.64 -6.35 5.56
CA GLY A 181 20.88 -5.27 4.60
C GLY A 181 20.78 -5.75 3.15
N PHE A 182 21.38 -6.90 2.81
CA PHE A 182 21.25 -7.47 1.46
C PHE A 182 19.85 -8.04 1.21
N ALA A 183 19.22 -8.65 2.22
CA ALA A 183 17.84 -9.13 2.14
C ALA A 183 16.83 -8.00 1.83
N ALA A 184 17.11 -6.76 2.25
CA ALA A 184 16.28 -5.61 1.90
C ALA A 184 16.21 -5.38 0.37
N ASN A 185 17.24 -5.77 -0.41
CA ASN A 185 17.18 -5.69 -1.87
C ASN A 185 16.11 -6.61 -2.47
N TYR A 186 15.84 -7.77 -1.85
CA TYR A 186 14.73 -8.65 -2.25
C TYR A 186 13.36 -8.04 -1.92
N LEU A 187 13.27 -7.26 -0.84
CA LEU A 187 12.06 -6.49 -0.55
C LEU A 187 11.84 -5.38 -1.59
N THR A 188 12.90 -4.71 -2.04
CA THR A 188 12.80 -3.77 -3.18
C THR A 188 12.37 -4.50 -4.45
N GLY A 189 12.95 -5.68 -4.73
CA GLY A 189 12.56 -6.53 -5.85
C GLY A 189 11.08 -6.94 -5.80
N THR A 190 10.56 -7.22 -4.60
CA THR A 190 9.15 -7.52 -4.34
C THR A 190 8.23 -6.35 -4.75
N MET A 191 8.62 -5.11 -4.47
CA MET A 191 7.87 -3.92 -4.91
C MET A 191 7.88 -3.76 -6.44
N VAL A 192 9.00 -4.03 -7.08
CA VAL A 192 9.12 -4.03 -8.55
C VAL A 192 8.24 -5.12 -9.16
N CYS A 193 8.30 -6.34 -8.61
CA CYS A 193 7.43 -7.45 -9.01
C CYS A 193 5.95 -7.08 -8.85
N PHE A 194 5.57 -6.45 -7.74
CA PHE A 194 4.20 -6.00 -7.50
C PHE A 194 3.73 -4.99 -8.55
N PHE A 195 4.57 -4.02 -8.92
CA PHE A 195 4.25 -3.06 -9.97
C PHE A 195 4.13 -3.72 -11.35
N ILE A 196 5.10 -4.55 -11.74
CA ILE A 196 5.07 -5.27 -13.02
C ILE A 196 3.84 -6.16 -13.09
N GLY A 197 3.56 -6.91 -12.01
CA GLY A 197 2.38 -7.76 -11.88
C GLY A 197 1.08 -6.99 -12.01
N ARG A 198 1.00 -5.79 -11.43
CA ARG A 198 -0.18 -4.93 -11.55
C ARG A 198 -0.31 -4.40 -12.97
N PHE A 199 0.77 -3.94 -13.58
CA PHE A 199 0.74 -3.41 -14.95
C PHE A 199 0.29 -4.48 -15.96
N THR A 200 0.87 -5.68 -15.88
CA THR A 200 0.47 -6.82 -16.73
C THR A 200 -0.93 -7.33 -16.38
N GLY A 201 -1.30 -7.34 -15.11
CA GLY A 201 -2.62 -7.72 -14.61
C GLY A 201 -3.73 -6.78 -15.11
N THR A 202 -3.51 -5.47 -15.06
CA THR A 202 -4.42 -4.46 -15.62
C THR A 202 -4.60 -4.67 -17.13
N TRP A 203 -3.52 -4.97 -17.86
CA TRP A 203 -3.62 -5.32 -19.28
C TRP A 203 -4.42 -6.62 -19.50
N LEU A 204 -4.23 -7.65 -18.68
CA LEU A 204 -5.01 -8.88 -18.75
C LEU A 204 -6.50 -8.64 -18.45
N ILE A 205 -6.83 -7.80 -17.47
CA ILE A 205 -8.22 -7.40 -17.14
C ILE A 205 -8.89 -6.67 -18.31
N SER A 206 -8.13 -5.99 -19.17
CA SER A 206 -8.67 -5.38 -20.39
C SER A 206 -9.06 -6.40 -21.47
N ARG A 207 -8.50 -7.61 -21.42
CA ARG A 207 -8.70 -8.69 -22.43
C ARG A 207 -9.58 -9.83 -21.94
N PHE A 208 -9.56 -10.11 -20.64
CA PHE A 208 -10.22 -11.26 -20.01
C PHE A 208 -11.14 -10.82 -18.88
N ALA A 209 -12.10 -11.68 -18.53
CA ALA A 209 -13.01 -11.40 -17.43
C ALA A 209 -12.25 -11.26 -16.08
N PRO A 210 -12.49 -10.20 -15.28
CA PRO A 210 -11.70 -9.90 -14.07
C PRO A 210 -11.60 -11.06 -13.08
N HIS A 211 -12.71 -11.79 -12.85
CA HIS A 211 -12.73 -12.92 -11.92
C HIS A 211 -11.85 -14.10 -12.37
N LYS A 212 -11.63 -14.29 -13.69
CA LYS A 212 -10.73 -15.33 -14.20
C LYS A 212 -9.27 -14.95 -13.99
N VAL A 213 -8.93 -13.68 -14.22
CA VAL A 213 -7.57 -13.17 -13.97
C VAL A 213 -7.26 -13.24 -12.48
N LEU A 214 -8.19 -12.79 -11.63
CA LEU A 214 -8.07 -12.87 -10.18
C LEU A 214 -7.90 -14.32 -9.69
N ALA A 215 -8.70 -15.27 -10.20
CA ALA A 215 -8.57 -16.68 -9.83
C ALA A 215 -7.21 -17.27 -10.25
N ALA A 216 -6.73 -16.95 -11.46
CA ALA A 216 -5.42 -17.39 -11.92
C ALA A 216 -4.29 -16.83 -11.05
N TYR A 217 -4.31 -15.53 -10.75
CA TYR A 217 -3.33 -14.88 -9.88
C TYR A 217 -3.35 -15.47 -8.46
N ALA A 218 -4.52 -15.69 -7.88
CA ALA A 218 -4.67 -16.30 -6.56
C ALA A 218 -4.07 -17.72 -6.51
N LEU A 219 -4.32 -18.55 -7.54
CA LEU A 219 -3.78 -19.91 -7.61
C LEU A 219 -2.26 -19.91 -7.76
N ILE A 220 -1.71 -19.02 -8.59
CA ILE A 220 -0.26 -18.90 -8.77
C ILE A 220 0.40 -18.39 -7.48
N ALA A 221 -0.18 -17.38 -6.83
CA ALA A 221 0.32 -16.87 -5.55
C ALA A 221 0.32 -17.97 -4.48
N MET A 222 -0.77 -18.75 -4.38
CA MET A 222 -0.86 -19.88 -3.46
C MET A 222 0.21 -20.93 -3.75
N ALA A 223 0.43 -21.29 -5.02
CA ALA A 223 1.47 -22.23 -5.40
C ALA A 223 2.87 -21.73 -5.05
N LEU A 224 3.17 -20.45 -5.29
CA LEU A 224 4.45 -19.83 -4.94
C LEU A 224 4.67 -19.78 -3.42
N CYS A 225 3.64 -19.49 -2.63
CA CYS A 225 3.71 -19.58 -1.18
C CYS A 225 4.01 -21.00 -0.70
N LEU A 226 3.39 -22.02 -1.31
CA LEU A 226 3.67 -23.43 -0.99
C LEU A 226 5.10 -23.81 -1.37
N ILE A 227 5.58 -23.39 -2.54
CA ILE A 227 6.98 -23.59 -2.95
C ILE A 227 7.93 -22.94 -1.95
N SER A 228 7.64 -21.71 -1.51
CA SER A 228 8.43 -21.03 -0.49
C SER A 228 8.46 -21.80 0.83
N ALA A 229 7.31 -22.32 1.28
CA ALA A 229 7.21 -23.07 2.52
C ALA A 229 7.94 -24.43 2.50
N PHE A 230 8.00 -25.12 1.35
CA PHE A 230 8.55 -26.49 1.28
C PHE A 230 9.95 -26.59 0.66
N ALA A 231 10.34 -25.69 -0.26
CA ALA A 231 11.62 -25.80 -0.96
C ALA A 231 12.80 -25.22 -0.16
N GLY A 232 12.56 -24.20 0.67
CA GLY A 232 13.62 -23.54 1.44
C GLY A 232 14.65 -22.79 0.58
N GLY A 233 15.66 -22.21 1.25
CA GLY A 233 16.81 -21.59 0.62
C GLY A 233 16.50 -20.51 -0.44
N HIS A 234 17.36 -20.41 -1.46
CA HIS A 234 17.23 -19.41 -2.53
C HIS A 234 15.97 -19.57 -3.38
N VAL A 235 15.54 -20.82 -3.63
CA VAL A 235 14.33 -21.08 -4.43
C VAL A 235 13.10 -20.56 -3.71
N GLY A 236 12.99 -20.83 -2.41
CA GLY A 236 11.86 -20.34 -1.62
C GLY A 236 11.87 -18.82 -1.44
N LEU A 237 13.05 -18.19 -1.37
CA LEU A 237 13.15 -16.72 -1.33
C LEU A 237 12.69 -16.08 -2.65
N ILE A 238 13.15 -16.62 -3.79
CA ILE A 238 12.73 -16.13 -5.12
C ILE A 238 11.23 -16.33 -5.32
N ALA A 239 10.69 -17.49 -4.91
CA ALA A 239 9.26 -17.77 -4.97
C ALA A 239 8.45 -16.76 -4.15
N LEU A 240 8.91 -16.42 -2.94
CA LEU A 240 8.27 -15.42 -2.08
C LEU A 240 8.32 -14.01 -2.68
N THR A 241 9.45 -13.63 -3.29
CA THR A 241 9.59 -12.36 -4.01
C THR A 241 8.64 -12.29 -5.22
N LEU A 242 8.61 -13.33 -6.06
CA LEU A 242 7.74 -13.40 -7.24
C LEU A 242 6.26 -13.47 -6.88
N CYS A 243 5.91 -14.04 -5.72
CA CYS A 243 4.53 -14.12 -5.25
C CYS A 243 3.87 -12.74 -5.20
N SER A 244 4.64 -11.68 -4.91
CA SER A 244 4.12 -10.30 -4.89
C SER A 244 3.64 -9.79 -6.24
N ALA A 245 4.15 -10.31 -7.36
CA ALA A 245 3.60 -9.99 -8.68
C ALA A 245 2.18 -10.53 -8.87
N PHE A 246 1.83 -11.63 -8.20
CA PHE A 246 0.52 -12.27 -8.31
C PHE A 246 -0.45 -11.84 -7.20
N MET A 247 0.05 -11.15 -6.17
CA MET A 247 -0.77 -10.45 -5.18
C MET A 247 -1.15 -9.02 -5.62
N SER A 248 -0.86 -8.62 -6.85
CA SER A 248 -0.96 -7.20 -7.23
C SER A 248 -2.35 -6.74 -7.66
N ILE A 249 -3.27 -7.66 -7.97
CA ILE A 249 -4.62 -7.39 -8.53
C ILE A 249 -5.74 -7.77 -7.59
#